data_AF-A0A1A7WQK4-F1
#
_entry.id   AF-A0A1A7WQK4-F1
#
_cell.length_a   1.000
_cell.length_b   1.000
_cell.length_c   1.000
_cell.angle_alpha   90.00
_cell.angle_beta   90.00
_cell.angle_gamma   90.00
#
_symmetry.space_group_name_H-M   'P 1'
#
loop_
_entity.id
_entity.type
_entity.pdbx_description
1 polymer ?
#
loop_
_entity_poly.entity_id
_entity_poly.type
_entity_poly.pdbx_seq_one_letter_code
_entity_poly.pdbx_strand_id
1 'polypeptide(L)'
;MAHPSDFILSVDLRSHENNSAHRTLDIDWMRLIVRRGQPFFITVQCSDSQLLQNKLELLLHLGKRKEVEVKVHKERGDGSRWWFNQERVQDEMLLTLHSPADAIIGRYHLTVMMMSPEGQIIKEMK
;
A
#
# COMPACT_ATOMS: atom_id res chain seq x y z
N MET A 1 -14.01 7.89 -23.67
CA MET A 1 -14.59 7.60 -22.33
C MET A 1 -13.70 6.56 -21.72
N ALA A 2 -12.97 6.86 -20.64
CA ALA A 2 -12.09 5.89 -19.99
C ALA A 2 -12.96 4.83 -19.31
N HIS A 3 -12.70 3.55 -19.60
CA HIS A 3 -13.39 2.46 -18.92
C HIS A 3 -12.93 2.39 -17.45
N PRO A 4 -13.81 2.00 -16.50
CA PRO A 4 -13.46 1.87 -15.08
C PRO A 4 -12.28 0.92 -14.80
N SER A 5 -11.95 0.05 -15.76
CA SER A 5 -10.87 -0.92 -15.70
C SER A 5 -9.46 -0.34 -15.72
N ASP A 6 -9.27 0.95 -16.06
CA ASP A 6 -7.94 1.47 -16.46
C ASP A 6 -7.36 2.53 -15.51
N PHE A 7 -7.91 2.68 -14.30
CA PHE A 7 -7.45 3.72 -13.38
C PHE A 7 -6.08 3.43 -12.76
N ILE A 8 -5.95 2.38 -11.95
CA ILE A 8 -4.63 1.97 -11.39
C ILE A 8 -3.84 1.24 -12.47
N LEU A 9 -2.71 1.79 -12.92
CA LEU A 9 -1.90 1.21 -13.99
C LEU A 9 -0.88 0.20 -13.48
N SER A 10 -0.19 0.56 -12.39
CA SER A 10 0.86 -0.26 -11.78
C SER A 10 1.04 0.11 -10.30
N VAL A 11 1.62 -0.81 -9.53
CA VAL A 11 2.06 -0.60 -8.15
C VAL A 11 3.51 -1.02 -8.10
N ASP A 12 4.38 -0.09 -7.72
CA ASP A 12 5.77 -0.38 -7.42
C ASP A 12 5.98 -0.37 -5.91
N LEU A 13 6.49 -1.49 -5.41
CA LEU A 13 6.78 -1.69 -3.99
C LEU A 13 8.08 -1.03 -3.54
N ARG A 14 8.85 -0.45 -4.47
CA ARG A 14 10.15 0.20 -4.21
C ARG A 14 11.06 -0.69 -3.37
N SER A 15 11.07 -1.99 -3.70
CA SER A 15 11.69 -3.05 -2.89
C SER A 15 13.16 -2.75 -2.62
N HIS A 16 13.90 -2.25 -3.59
CA HIS A 16 15.32 -1.98 -3.43
C HIS A 16 15.60 -0.89 -2.38
N GLU A 17 14.95 0.28 -2.50
CA GLU A 17 15.14 1.39 -1.56
C GLU A 17 14.62 1.05 -0.16
N ASN A 18 13.45 0.41 -0.09
CA ASN A 18 12.88 -0.01 1.18
C ASN A 18 13.78 -1.05 1.86
N ASN A 19 14.25 -2.08 1.13
CA ASN A 19 15.07 -3.11 1.73
C ASN A 19 16.43 -2.58 2.20
N SER A 20 17.01 -1.60 1.48
CA SER A 20 18.19 -0.86 1.94
C SER A 20 17.91 -0.14 3.27
N ALA A 21 16.83 0.67 3.33
CA ALA A 21 16.46 1.42 4.52
C ALA A 21 16.11 0.53 5.72
N HIS A 22 15.57 -0.66 5.47
CA HIS A 22 15.17 -1.65 6.47
C HIS A 22 16.29 -2.65 6.81
N ARG A 23 17.47 -2.54 6.20
CA ARG A 23 18.59 -3.46 6.40
C ARG A 23 18.19 -4.91 6.16
N THR A 24 17.59 -5.14 5.00
CA THR A 24 17.07 -6.43 4.52
C THR A 24 17.46 -6.70 3.07
N LEU A 25 18.23 -5.81 2.43
CA LEU A 25 18.69 -5.95 1.04
C LEU A 25 19.52 -7.23 0.82
N ASP A 26 20.30 -7.64 1.82
CA ASP A 26 21.11 -8.87 1.77
C ASP A 26 20.27 -10.16 1.82
N ILE A 27 18.96 -10.06 2.13
CA ILE A 27 18.05 -11.21 2.21
C ILE A 27 17.44 -11.50 0.83
N ASP A 28 16.92 -10.45 0.18
CA ASP A 28 16.29 -10.52 -1.14
C ASP A 28 16.27 -9.11 -1.73
N TRP A 29 16.62 -8.97 -3.01
CA TRP A 29 16.62 -7.69 -3.72
C TRP A 29 15.39 -7.49 -4.62
N MET A 30 14.64 -8.58 -4.90
CA MET A 30 13.44 -8.55 -5.74
C MET A 30 12.17 -8.39 -4.90
N ARG A 31 12.10 -9.04 -3.74
CA ARG A 31 10.94 -9.00 -2.85
C ARG A 31 11.04 -7.88 -1.83
N LEU A 32 9.95 -7.20 -1.55
CA LEU A 32 9.87 -6.25 -0.45
C LEU A 32 9.94 -6.99 0.90
N ILE A 33 10.95 -6.68 1.72
CA ILE A 33 11.14 -7.21 3.07
C ILE A 33 11.35 -6.03 4.01
N VAL A 34 10.36 -5.76 4.86
CA VAL A 34 10.38 -4.63 5.79
C VAL A 34 10.32 -5.09 7.24
N ARG A 35 10.76 -4.22 8.15
CA ARG A 35 10.70 -4.40 9.59
C ARG A 35 9.55 -3.57 10.16
N ARG A 36 8.74 -4.20 11.01
CA ARG A 36 7.62 -3.55 11.69
C ARG A 36 8.07 -2.33 12.52
N GLY A 37 7.20 -1.34 12.68
CA GLY A 37 7.49 -0.10 13.41
C GLY A 37 8.35 0.91 12.63
N GLN A 38 8.81 0.57 11.44
CA GLN A 38 9.53 1.47 10.54
C GLN A 38 8.70 1.70 9.27
N PRO A 39 8.57 2.95 8.79
CA PRO A 39 7.81 3.24 7.57
C PRO A 39 8.50 2.74 6.31
N PHE A 40 7.72 2.53 5.25
CA PHE A 40 8.19 2.17 3.91
C PHE A 40 7.31 2.81 2.83
N PHE A 41 7.83 2.87 1.61
CA PHE A 41 7.20 3.60 0.51
C PHE A 41 6.69 2.67 -0.58
N ILE A 42 5.52 2.93 -1.14
CA ILE A 42 5.08 2.33 -2.40
C ILE A 42 4.57 3.42 -3.32
N THR A 43 4.64 3.22 -4.63
CA THR A 43 4.07 4.13 -5.62
C THR A 43 2.95 3.44 -6.35
N VAL A 44 1.86 4.19 -6.57
CA VAL A 44 0.71 3.75 -7.35
C VAL A 44 0.60 4.65 -8.56
N GLN A 45 0.80 4.09 -9.74
CA GLN A 45 0.65 4.80 -11.00
C GLN A 45 -0.82 4.78 -11.44
N CYS A 46 -1.32 5.90 -11.93
CA CYS A 46 -2.72 6.03 -12.33
C CYS A 46 -2.88 6.84 -13.61
N SER A 47 -3.92 6.54 -14.38
CA SER A 47 -4.32 7.35 -15.54
C SER A 47 -4.90 8.71 -15.14
N ASP A 48 -5.44 8.84 -13.93
CA ASP A 48 -5.93 10.10 -13.36
C ASP A 48 -5.59 10.19 -11.86
N SER A 49 -4.54 10.92 -11.53
CA SER A 49 -4.05 11.11 -10.16
C SER A 49 -4.91 12.08 -9.33
N GLN A 50 -5.80 12.89 -9.94
CA GLN A 50 -6.76 13.71 -9.19
C GLN A 50 -7.88 12.86 -8.59
N LEU A 51 -8.32 11.82 -9.29
CA LEU A 51 -9.37 10.93 -8.79
C LEU A 51 -8.92 10.08 -7.57
N LEU A 52 -7.61 9.83 -7.43
CA LEU A 52 -7.07 8.97 -6.37
C LEU A 52 -7.02 9.62 -4.99
N GLN A 53 -6.90 10.95 -4.90
CA GLN A 53 -6.69 11.64 -3.62
C GLN A 53 -7.74 11.27 -2.56
N ASN A 54 -8.98 10.96 -2.94
CA ASN A 54 -10.01 10.65 -1.94
C ASN A 54 -10.52 9.21 -1.97
N LYS A 55 -10.01 8.37 -2.88
CA LYS A 55 -10.64 7.09 -3.22
C LYS A 55 -9.77 5.85 -2.98
N LEU A 56 -8.51 6.02 -2.59
CA LEU A 56 -7.64 4.88 -2.36
C LEU A 56 -7.92 4.20 -1.01
N GLU A 57 -8.09 2.88 -1.02
CA GLU A 57 -8.10 2.02 0.16
C GLU A 57 -7.00 0.95 0.04
N LEU A 58 -6.40 0.62 1.18
CA LEU A 58 -5.34 -0.38 1.28
C LEU A 58 -5.75 -1.46 2.28
N LEU A 59 -5.59 -2.70 1.87
CA LEU A 59 -5.93 -3.88 2.66
C LEU A 59 -4.73 -4.83 2.67
N LEU A 60 -4.43 -5.39 3.84
CA LEU A 60 -3.37 -6.36 4.02
C LEU A 60 -3.97 -7.69 4.46
N HIS A 61 -3.56 -8.78 3.79
CA HIS A 61 -3.88 -10.14 4.22
C HIS A 61 -2.63 -10.85 4.68
N LEU A 62 -2.67 -11.41 5.89
CA LEU A 62 -1.61 -12.24 6.44
C LEU A 62 -1.98 -13.72 6.33
N GLY A 63 -0.96 -14.55 6.05
CA GLY A 63 -1.11 -16.01 6.02
C GLY A 63 -1.49 -16.55 4.65
N LYS A 64 -1.36 -17.88 4.48
CA LYS A 64 -1.57 -18.54 3.18
C LYS A 64 -3.04 -18.55 2.78
N ARG A 65 -3.95 -18.52 3.76
CA ARG A 65 -5.40 -18.54 3.54
C ARG A 65 -6.06 -17.21 3.91
N LYS A 66 -5.30 -16.11 3.94
CA LYS A 66 -5.77 -14.78 4.36
C LYS A 66 -6.45 -14.82 5.74
N GLU A 67 -5.79 -15.49 6.69
CA GLU A 67 -6.36 -15.75 8.02
C GLU A 67 -6.60 -14.47 8.81
N VAL A 68 -5.78 -13.44 8.57
CA VAL A 68 -5.93 -12.12 9.20
C VAL A 68 -6.02 -11.07 8.11
N GLU A 69 -7.06 -10.25 8.21
CA GLU A 69 -7.26 -9.07 7.39
C GLU A 69 -6.95 -7.83 8.24
N VAL A 70 -6.17 -6.91 7.66
CA VAL A 70 -5.76 -5.67 8.32
C VAL A 70 -6.06 -4.51 7.37
N LYS A 71 -7.01 -3.65 7.77
CA LYS A 71 -7.29 -2.41 7.06
C LYS A 71 -6.21 -1.38 7.38
N VAL A 72 -5.66 -0.73 6.35
CA VAL A 72 -4.67 0.34 6.51
C VAL A 72 -5.39 1.68 6.41
N HIS A 73 -5.30 2.49 7.46
CA HIS A 73 -6.04 3.74 7.58
C HIS A 73 -5.32 4.92 6.89
N LYS A 74 -6.03 5.89 6.31
CA LYS A 74 -5.44 7.08 5.65
C LYS A 74 -4.75 8.08 6.59
N GLU A 75 -4.98 7.95 7.89
CA GLU A 75 -4.49 8.91 8.88
C GLU A 75 -3.95 8.19 10.10
N ARG A 76 -2.90 8.78 10.67
CA ARG A 76 -2.28 8.32 11.89
C ARG A 76 -3.33 8.31 13.01
N GLY A 77 -3.54 7.12 13.57
CA GLY A 77 -4.36 6.95 14.76
C GLY A 77 -3.56 7.14 16.05
N ASP A 78 -3.93 6.36 17.05
CA ASP A 78 -3.27 6.20 18.35
C ASP A 78 -1.86 5.57 18.29
N GLY A 79 -1.43 5.12 17.10
CA GLY A 79 -0.12 4.46 16.89
C GLY A 79 -0.15 2.94 17.02
N SER A 80 -1.29 2.34 17.36
CA SER A 80 -1.46 0.88 17.48
C SER A 80 -1.88 0.20 16.17
N ARG A 81 -2.27 0.99 15.17
CA ARG A 81 -2.85 0.52 13.90
C ARG A 81 -1.95 0.81 12.70
N TRP A 82 -2.14 0.01 11.65
CA TRP A 82 -1.58 0.28 10.34
C TRP A 82 -2.21 1.53 9.73
N TRP A 83 -1.39 2.42 9.18
CA TRP A 83 -1.87 3.60 8.50
C TRP A 83 -0.94 4.00 7.36
N PHE A 84 -1.39 4.86 6.46
CA PHE A 84 -0.58 5.42 5.39
C PHE A 84 -0.88 6.89 5.21
N ASN A 85 0.10 7.67 4.79
CA ASN A 85 -0.14 8.96 4.16
C ASN A 85 0.05 8.82 2.66
N GLN A 86 -0.43 9.81 1.91
CA GLN A 86 -0.34 9.84 0.46
C GLN A 86 0.08 11.22 -0.01
N GLU A 87 0.96 11.26 -1.00
CA GLU A 87 1.47 12.47 -1.61
C GLU A 87 1.45 12.30 -3.13
N ARG A 88 0.92 13.29 -3.83
CA ARG A 88 0.92 13.28 -5.30
C ARG A 88 2.28 13.72 -5.80
N VAL A 89 2.90 12.89 -6.63
CA VAL A 89 4.17 13.19 -7.29
C VAL A 89 3.98 12.98 -8.80
N GLN A 90 3.82 14.08 -9.54
CA GLN A 90 3.51 14.04 -10.98
C GLN A 90 2.26 13.19 -11.29
N ASP A 91 2.44 12.06 -11.98
CA ASP A 91 1.40 11.10 -12.39
C ASP A 91 1.31 9.88 -11.46
N GLU A 92 2.05 9.91 -10.35
CA GLU A 92 2.08 8.86 -9.35
C GLU A 92 1.55 9.35 -8.01
N MET A 93 1.01 8.40 -7.24
CA MET A 93 0.72 8.60 -5.83
C MET A 93 1.78 7.86 -5.01
N LEU A 94 2.60 8.63 -4.29
CA LEU A 94 3.53 8.08 -3.31
C LEU A 94 2.76 7.82 -2.02
N LEU A 95 2.81 6.59 -1.53
CA LEU A 95 2.21 6.19 -0.27
C LEU A 95 3.30 5.84 0.73
N THR A 96 3.28 6.48 1.89
CA THR A 96 4.14 6.09 3.01
C THR A 96 3.32 5.23 3.96
N LEU A 97 3.59 3.93 4.01
CA LEU A 97 2.93 3.00 4.91
C LEU A 97 3.66 2.94 6.24
N HIS A 98 2.89 2.93 7.32
CA HIS A 98 3.35 2.87 8.70
C HIS A 98 2.73 1.64 9.36
N SER A 99 3.60 0.71 9.75
CA SER A 99 3.22 -0.44 10.56
C SER A 99 3.44 -0.14 12.04
N PRO A 100 2.57 -0.63 12.95
CA PRO A 100 2.83 -0.52 14.38
C PRO A 100 4.01 -1.41 14.79
N ALA A 101 4.69 -1.06 15.88
CA ALA A 101 5.90 -1.76 16.32
C ALA A 101 5.65 -3.21 16.77
N ASP A 102 4.42 -3.53 17.14
CA ASP A 102 3.93 -4.85 17.53
C ASP A 102 3.20 -5.60 16.41
N ALA A 103 3.24 -5.10 15.16
CA ALA A 103 2.64 -5.78 14.02
C ALA A 103 3.07 -7.26 13.93
N ILE A 104 2.13 -8.12 13.55
CA ILE A 104 2.37 -9.55 13.41
C ILE A 104 3.46 -9.77 12.34
N ILE A 105 4.45 -10.61 12.64
CA ILE A 105 5.51 -10.92 11.68
C ILE A 105 5.00 -12.01 10.73
N GLY A 106 5.18 -11.81 9.43
CA GLY A 106 4.89 -12.82 8.43
C GLY A 106 4.78 -12.24 7.03
N ARG A 107 4.34 -13.09 6.09
CA ARG A 107 4.14 -12.68 4.70
C ARG A 107 2.77 -12.05 4.54
N TYR A 108 2.77 -10.76 4.25
CA TYR A 108 1.59 -9.99 3.89
C TYR A 108 1.36 -10.01 2.38
N HIS A 109 0.09 -9.94 1.99
CA HIS A 109 -0.35 -9.62 0.64
C HIS A 109 -1.04 -8.27 0.70
N LEU A 110 -0.56 -7.31 -0.08
CA LEU A 110 -1.15 -5.99 -0.19
C LEU A 110 -2.21 -6.01 -1.28
N THR A 111 -3.34 -5.38 -1.01
CA THR A 111 -4.37 -5.12 -2.00
C THR A 111 -4.62 -3.62 -2.03
N VAL A 112 -4.45 -3.02 -3.22
CA VAL A 112 -4.69 -1.61 -3.48
C VAL A 112 -6.04 -1.49 -4.19
N MET A 113 -6.96 -0.74 -3.59
CA MET A 113 -8.33 -0.59 -4.09
C MET A 113 -8.65 0.86 -4.40
N MET A 114 -9.32 1.10 -5.51
CA MET A 114 -9.97 2.38 -5.79
C MET A 114 -11.46 2.25 -5.48
N MET A 115 -11.98 3.15 -4.66
CA MET A 115 -13.38 3.18 -4.25
C MET A 115 -14.17 4.22 -5.03
N SER A 116 -15.42 3.92 -5.37
CA SER A 116 -16.36 4.90 -5.88
C SER A 116 -16.82 5.85 -4.77
N PRO A 117 -17.38 7.02 -5.10
CA PRO A 117 -18.01 7.88 -4.09
C PRO A 117 -19.07 7.16 -3.25
N GLU A 118 -19.72 6.14 -3.81
CA GLU A 118 -20.74 5.31 -3.18
C GLU A 118 -20.16 4.11 -2.38
N GLY A 119 -18.83 4.03 -2.25
CA GLY A 119 -18.15 2.98 -1.47
C GLY A 119 -18.03 1.63 -2.18
N GLN A 120 -18.22 1.58 -3.50
CA GLN A 120 -18.03 0.36 -4.28
C GLN A 120 -16.58 0.22 -4.75
N ILE A 121 -16.05 -1.01 -4.83
CA ILE A 121 -14.71 -1.25 -5.39
C ILE A 121 -14.77 -1.04 -6.91
N ILE A 122 -14.05 -0.04 -7.41
CA ILE A 122 -13.90 0.24 -8.84
C ILE A 122 -12.78 -0.62 -9.45
N LYS A 123 -11.67 -0.76 -8.73
CA LYS A 123 -10.51 -1.54 -9.18
C LYS A 123 -9.73 -2.09 -7.99
N GLU A 124 -9.18 -3.27 -8.16
CA GLU A 124 -8.34 -3.99 -7.18
C GLU A 124 -7.04 -4.42 -7.86
N MET A 125 -5.90 -4.22 -7.19
CA MET A 125 -4.62 -4.82 -7.59
C MET A 125 -3.97 -5.51 -6.40
N LYS A 126 -3.47 -6.73 -6.63
CA LYS A 126 -2.94 -7.65 -5.62
C LYS A 126 -1.46 -7.96 -5.86
#